data_AF-A0A4V3DIZ9-F1
#
_entry.id   AF-A0A4V3DIZ9-F1
#
_cell.length_a   1.000
_cell.length_b   1.000
_cell.length_c   1.000
_cell.angle_alpha   90.00
_cell.angle_beta   90.00
_cell.angle_gamma   90.00
#
_symmetry.space_group_name_H-M   'P 1'
#
loop_
_entity.id
_entity.type
_entity.pdbx_description
1 polymer ?
#
loop_
_entity_poly.entity_id
_entity_poly.type
_entity_poly.pdbx_seq_one_letter_code
_entity_poly.pdbx_strand_id
1 'polypeptide(L)'
;MKKPMIYLLLLATSPVWSNSTAPVFKNLNVNIVSSQIQPYVNQQSANQWFAYSVPATENTASMCCFNQGYQAVCDLNKTQHGFGSSSQSPTTENIHVFVHLNQGKVTRIMPVGDYCEVTAKGLTIDWLDGVSGQQSIQWLKDQVVAEQDKNETGGLYALSLHQGKQAAITLFELAEANAGDTSEQAVFWLGQRQQDGFAYLKSLYQDMPVGEIRRKVNFALSQNQHEDAVKLLQQIAQHDQDQEQQLDAIFWLSQADDVADLPAFLLDMLNTSDSANIKEKTIFSLSQINNDEANQLLVQLVKDHKEAEVREKALFWLAQNNPQQAKKAALNLLKAGGTEAEQENAVFVLSQLPAKESAAALFNIVRGNFGINIKKKAIFWLSQSDDADTLEKLAQLL
;
A
#
# COMPACT_ATOMS: atom_id res chain seq x y z
N MET A 1 -24.49 17.42 -33.78
CA MET A 1 -25.26 18.48 -33.10
C MET A 1 -25.15 18.25 -31.59
N LYS A 2 -24.45 19.14 -30.89
CA LYS A 2 -24.17 19.05 -29.44
C LYS A 2 -25.34 19.66 -28.66
N LYS A 3 -25.81 19.01 -27.59
CA LYS A 3 -26.61 19.64 -26.52
C LYS A 3 -25.68 19.95 -25.34
N PRO A 4 -25.80 21.11 -24.67
CA PRO A 4 -25.04 21.39 -23.45
C PRO A 4 -25.76 20.75 -22.26
N MET A 5 -25.03 19.96 -21.47
CA MET A 5 -25.48 19.48 -20.17
C MET A 5 -24.94 20.46 -19.14
N ILE A 6 -25.85 21.21 -18.51
CA ILE A 6 -25.54 22.11 -17.40
C ILE A 6 -25.20 21.22 -16.20
N TYR A 7 -23.92 21.11 -15.87
CA TYR A 7 -23.50 20.56 -14.58
C TYR A 7 -23.73 21.63 -13.52
N LEU A 8 -24.72 21.38 -12.67
CA LEU A 8 -24.91 22.07 -11.41
C LEU A 8 -23.64 21.84 -10.57
N LEU A 9 -22.82 22.87 -10.34
CA LEU A 9 -21.76 22.82 -9.33
C LEU A 9 -22.42 22.66 -7.96
N LEU A 10 -22.44 21.44 -7.44
CA LEU A 10 -22.51 21.21 -6.00
C LEU A 10 -21.18 21.70 -5.43
N LEU A 11 -21.20 22.88 -4.83
CA LEU A 11 -20.16 23.32 -3.92
C LEU A 11 -20.09 22.29 -2.79
N ALA A 12 -19.13 21.37 -2.88
CA ALA A 12 -18.72 20.56 -1.74
C ALA A 12 -18.16 21.54 -0.72
N THR A 13 -18.95 21.85 0.30
CA THR A 13 -18.46 22.55 1.49
C THR A 13 -17.42 21.64 2.12
N SER A 14 -16.14 21.98 1.94
CA SER A 14 -15.05 21.41 2.72
C SER A 14 -15.43 21.51 4.20
N PRO A 15 -15.22 20.47 5.02
CA PRO A 15 -15.43 20.60 6.45
C PRO A 15 -14.54 21.75 6.94
N VAL A 16 -15.19 22.79 7.46
CA VAL A 16 -14.50 23.94 8.05
C VAL A 16 -13.86 23.43 9.33
N TRP A 17 -12.55 23.27 9.30
CA TRP A 17 -11.73 23.06 10.48
C TRP A 17 -11.96 24.26 11.41
N SER A 18 -12.73 24.08 12.48
CA SER A 18 -12.87 25.12 13.49
C SER A 18 -11.53 25.27 14.19
N ASN A 19 -10.84 26.38 13.94
CA ASN A 19 -9.75 26.85 14.79
C ASN A 19 -10.29 27.07 16.22
N SER A 20 -10.21 26.05 17.08
CA SER A 20 -10.51 26.20 18.51
C SER A 20 -9.39 25.61 19.35
N THR A 21 -8.64 26.51 19.99
CA THR A 21 -7.55 26.24 20.93
C THR A 21 -8.07 25.90 22.35
N ALA A 22 -9.02 24.96 22.49
CA ALA A 22 -9.50 24.48 23.80
C ALA A 22 -9.77 22.97 23.75
N PRO A 23 -9.47 22.18 24.81
CA PRO A 23 -9.37 20.72 24.69
C PRO A 23 -10.72 20.08 24.31
N VAL A 24 -10.68 19.18 23.33
CA VAL A 24 -11.82 18.65 22.55
C VAL A 24 -12.70 17.64 23.33
N PHE A 25 -12.41 17.39 24.61
CA PHE A 25 -13.16 16.44 25.45
C PHE A 25 -14.16 17.08 26.43
N LYS A 26 -14.54 18.34 26.24
CA LYS A 26 -15.43 19.10 27.17
C LYS A 26 -16.77 18.42 27.50
N ASN A 27 -17.23 17.49 26.66
CA ASN A 27 -18.50 16.80 26.83
C ASN A 27 -18.38 15.40 27.47
N LEU A 28 -17.16 14.98 27.85
CA LEU A 28 -16.95 13.71 28.54
C LEU A 28 -17.16 13.89 30.05
N ASN A 29 -17.86 12.96 30.66
CA ASN A 29 -17.92 12.86 32.12
C ASN A 29 -16.63 12.19 32.60
N VAL A 30 -15.69 12.99 33.11
CA VAL A 30 -14.35 12.54 33.47
C VAL A 30 -14.13 12.59 34.98
N ASN A 31 -13.58 11.52 35.52
CA ASN A 31 -13.04 11.46 36.88
C ASN A 31 -11.51 11.47 36.81
N ILE A 32 -10.87 12.49 37.37
CA ILE A 32 -9.40 12.58 37.36
C ILE A 32 -8.82 11.66 38.42
N VAL A 33 -7.92 10.77 38.02
CA VAL A 33 -7.29 9.78 38.90
C VAL A 33 -5.78 9.96 38.85
N SER A 34 -5.17 10.22 40.01
CA SER A 34 -3.71 10.25 40.13
C SER A 34 -3.19 8.83 40.38
N SER A 35 -2.98 8.07 39.30
CA SER A 35 -2.44 6.72 39.37
C SER A 35 -1.56 6.40 38.16
N GLN A 36 -0.63 5.47 38.37
CA GLN A 36 0.13 4.84 37.31
C GLN A 36 -0.78 3.84 36.55
N ILE A 37 -0.52 3.60 35.25
CA ILE A 37 -1.39 2.77 34.40
C ILE A 37 -1.57 1.35 34.97
N GLN A 38 -0.47 0.61 35.18
CA GLN A 38 -0.56 -0.79 35.60
C GLN A 38 -1.24 -0.97 36.97
N PRO A 39 -0.90 -0.20 38.02
CA PRO A 39 -1.65 -0.26 39.29
C PRO A 39 -3.13 0.05 39.13
N TYR A 40 -3.50 1.03 38.30
CA TYR A 40 -4.91 1.33 38.03
C TYR A 40 -5.61 0.15 37.38
N VAL A 41 -5.05 -0.42 36.30
CA VAL A 41 -5.62 -1.57 35.57
C VAL A 41 -5.81 -2.78 36.49
N ASN A 42 -4.84 -3.08 37.35
CA ASN A 42 -4.89 -4.21 38.29
C ASN A 42 -6.00 -4.09 39.34
N GLN A 43 -6.48 -2.88 39.62
CA GLN A 43 -7.57 -2.64 40.58
C GLN A 43 -8.96 -2.74 39.94
N GLN A 44 -9.04 -2.74 38.59
CA GLN A 44 -10.32 -2.77 37.90
C GLN A 44 -10.83 -4.20 37.72
N SER A 45 -11.99 -4.48 38.34
CA SER A 45 -12.73 -5.74 38.17
C SER A 45 -14.00 -5.57 37.33
N ALA A 46 -14.41 -4.34 37.06
CA ALA A 46 -15.61 -4.00 36.31
C ALA A 46 -15.28 -3.62 34.85
N ASN A 47 -16.33 -3.50 34.04
CA ASN A 47 -16.22 -2.93 32.70
C ASN A 47 -16.03 -1.41 32.79
N GLN A 48 -14.90 -0.89 32.34
CA GLN A 48 -14.50 0.50 32.58
C GLN A 48 -13.70 1.06 31.41
N TRP A 49 -13.93 2.34 31.10
CA TRP A 49 -13.06 3.12 30.22
C TRP A 49 -12.12 3.97 31.06
N PHE A 50 -10.83 3.95 30.71
CA PHE A 50 -9.91 4.95 31.19
C PHE A 50 -9.17 5.59 30.03
N ALA A 51 -8.59 6.76 30.26
CA ALA A 51 -7.82 7.47 29.25
C ALA A 51 -6.64 8.21 29.88
N TYR A 52 -5.66 8.54 29.06
CA TYR A 52 -4.54 9.40 29.41
C TYR A 52 -4.00 10.10 28.17
N SER A 53 -3.16 11.11 28.36
CA SER A 53 -2.54 11.86 27.26
C SER A 53 -1.03 11.81 27.35
N VAL A 54 -0.39 11.70 26.20
CA VAL A 54 1.07 11.76 26.06
C VAL A 54 1.43 12.54 24.79
N PRO A 55 2.61 13.16 24.74
CA PRO A 55 3.06 13.86 23.53
C PRO A 55 3.10 12.96 22.30
N ALA A 56 2.62 13.48 21.18
CA ALA A 56 2.68 12.83 19.88
C ALA A 56 4.05 13.08 19.21
N THR A 57 4.44 12.20 18.29
CA THR A 57 5.61 12.49 17.44
C THR A 57 5.36 13.71 16.56
N GLU A 58 6.42 14.44 16.20
CA GLU A 58 6.28 15.67 15.43
C GLU A 58 5.59 15.42 14.08
N ASN A 59 4.78 16.39 13.63
CA ASN A 59 4.00 16.32 12.40
C ASN A 59 3.00 15.15 12.32
N THR A 60 2.61 14.58 13.47
CA THR A 60 1.55 13.56 13.50
C THR A 60 0.21 14.18 13.09
N ALA A 61 -0.35 13.73 11.97
CA ALA A 61 -1.70 14.09 11.56
C ALA A 61 -2.72 13.54 12.57
N SER A 62 -3.58 14.39 13.11
CA SER A 62 -4.59 14.07 14.12
C SER A 62 -5.50 12.96 13.62
N MET A 63 -5.49 11.83 14.31
CA MET A 63 -6.27 10.66 13.99
C MET A 63 -7.62 10.66 14.72
N CYS A 64 -8.64 10.10 14.07
CA CYS A 64 -9.98 9.98 14.62
C CYS A 64 -10.71 8.76 14.05
N CYS A 65 -11.94 8.52 14.51
CA CYS A 65 -12.80 7.45 14.01
C CYS A 65 -13.36 7.82 12.63
N PHE A 66 -13.54 6.81 11.77
CA PHE A 66 -14.12 7.01 10.44
C PHE A 66 -15.51 6.39 10.32
N ASN A 67 -16.38 7.05 9.57
CA ASN A 67 -17.66 6.50 9.12
C ASN A 67 -17.86 6.80 7.64
N GLN A 68 -18.05 5.76 6.82
CA GLN A 68 -18.27 5.87 5.36
C GLN A 68 -17.27 6.79 4.63
N GLY A 69 -16.00 6.76 5.03
CA GLY A 69 -14.94 7.54 4.39
C GLY A 69 -14.80 9.00 4.86
N TYR A 70 -15.57 9.43 5.86
CA TYR A 70 -15.45 10.76 6.47
C TYR A 70 -14.97 10.66 7.91
N GLN A 71 -14.10 11.59 8.31
CA GLN A 71 -13.70 11.76 9.70
C GLN A 71 -14.98 12.01 10.53
N ALA A 72 -15.18 11.18 11.54
CA ALA A 72 -16.38 11.12 12.35
C ALA A 72 -16.06 11.25 13.84
N VAL A 73 -17.11 11.36 14.65
CA VAL A 73 -17.02 11.35 16.12
C VAL A 73 -16.71 9.94 16.61
N CYS A 74 -15.72 9.80 17.50
CA CYS A 74 -15.48 8.55 18.21
C CYS A 74 -16.49 8.36 19.34
N ASP A 75 -17.46 7.47 19.17
CA ASP A 75 -18.43 7.11 20.21
C ASP A 75 -17.95 5.86 20.96
N LEU A 76 -17.61 6.02 22.25
CA LEU A 76 -17.12 4.93 23.11
C LEU A 76 -18.19 3.87 23.42
N ASN A 77 -19.47 4.19 23.22
CA ASN A 77 -20.56 3.22 23.37
C ASN A 77 -20.74 2.32 22.14
N LYS A 78 -20.03 2.61 21.04
CA LYS A 78 -20.16 1.87 19.79
C LYS A 78 -18.87 1.16 19.44
N THR A 79 -19.01 0.00 18.83
CA THR A 79 -17.92 -0.63 18.10
C THR A 79 -17.57 0.28 16.92
N GLN A 80 -16.33 0.73 16.86
CA GLN A 80 -15.82 1.44 15.68
C GLN A 80 -15.02 0.45 14.87
N HIS A 81 -15.13 0.54 13.55
CA HIS A 81 -14.48 -0.39 12.62
C HIS A 81 -13.20 0.18 11.99
N GLY A 82 -12.82 1.42 12.31
CA GLY A 82 -11.60 2.04 11.80
C GLY A 82 -11.24 3.33 12.54
N PHE A 83 -9.94 3.55 12.68
CA PHE A 83 -9.31 4.76 13.20
C PHE A 83 -8.16 5.14 12.26
N GLY A 84 -7.83 6.42 12.16
CA GLY A 84 -6.70 6.88 11.37
C GLY A 84 -6.78 8.37 11.07
N SER A 85 -5.93 8.84 10.17
CA SER A 85 -5.88 10.24 9.72
C SER A 85 -5.91 10.31 8.19
N SER A 86 -6.01 11.53 7.67
CA SER A 86 -5.89 11.80 6.24
C SER A 86 -4.84 12.88 6.01
N SER A 87 -4.44 13.09 4.75
CA SER A 87 -3.53 14.17 4.37
C SER A 87 -4.07 15.58 4.65
N GLN A 88 -5.37 15.71 4.92
CA GLN A 88 -6.01 16.99 5.26
C GLN A 88 -6.12 17.22 6.77
N SER A 89 -5.80 16.21 7.59
CA SER A 89 -5.93 16.29 9.04
C SER A 89 -4.89 17.26 9.64
N PRO A 90 -5.25 18.12 10.60
CA PRO A 90 -4.34 19.01 11.30
C PRO A 90 -3.36 18.19 12.13
N THR A 91 -2.19 18.76 12.39
CA THR A 91 -1.19 18.12 13.25
C THR A 91 -1.61 18.19 14.71
N THR A 92 -1.36 17.11 15.45
CA THR A 92 -1.65 16.98 16.88
C THR A 92 -0.38 17.12 17.72
N GLU A 93 -0.47 17.78 18.87
CA GLU A 93 0.63 17.87 19.85
C GLU A 93 0.60 16.68 20.80
N ASN A 94 -0.60 16.19 21.14
CA ASN A 94 -0.79 15.03 22.01
C ASN A 94 -1.58 13.93 21.29
N ILE A 95 -1.34 12.70 21.72
CA ILE A 95 -2.29 11.61 21.51
C ILE A 95 -3.02 11.34 22.83
N HIS A 96 -4.29 11.01 22.72
CA HIS A 96 -5.14 10.63 23.84
C HIS A 96 -5.51 9.16 23.68
N VAL A 97 -5.03 8.32 24.61
CA VAL A 97 -5.18 6.88 24.52
C VAL A 97 -6.36 6.46 25.37
N PHE A 98 -7.48 6.10 24.73
CA PHE A 98 -8.66 5.54 25.39
C PHE A 98 -8.53 4.02 25.45
N VAL A 99 -8.74 3.45 26.63
CA VAL A 99 -8.58 2.01 26.87
C VAL A 99 -9.86 1.45 27.49
N HIS A 100 -10.36 0.37 26.91
CA HIS A 100 -11.50 -0.38 27.44
C HIS A 100 -11.01 -1.61 28.18
N LEU A 101 -11.39 -1.70 29.46
CA LEU A 101 -11.17 -2.86 30.31
C LEU A 101 -12.46 -3.63 30.48
N ASN A 102 -12.37 -4.96 30.38
CA ASN A 102 -13.42 -5.87 30.78
C ASN A 102 -12.83 -6.89 31.77
N GLN A 103 -13.27 -6.84 33.03
CA GLN A 103 -12.74 -7.70 34.10
C GLN A 103 -11.21 -7.65 34.23
N GLY A 104 -10.64 -6.44 34.11
CA GLY A 104 -9.19 -6.22 34.17
C GLY A 104 -8.43 -6.59 32.89
N LYS A 105 -9.07 -7.22 31.89
CA LYS A 105 -8.48 -7.50 30.58
C LYS A 105 -8.64 -6.29 29.65
N VAL A 106 -7.55 -5.88 29.01
CA VAL A 106 -7.61 -4.90 27.92
C VAL A 106 -8.29 -5.53 26.73
N THR A 107 -9.36 -4.89 26.26
CA THR A 107 -10.13 -5.34 25.09
C THR A 107 -10.05 -4.38 23.92
N ARG A 108 -9.58 -3.14 24.18
CA ARG A 108 -9.41 -2.11 23.16
C ARG A 108 -8.47 -1.02 23.65
N ILE A 109 -7.61 -0.54 22.75
CA ILE A 109 -6.72 0.60 22.86
C ILE A 109 -7.01 1.48 21.63
N MET A 110 -7.40 2.72 21.87
CA MET A 110 -7.84 3.62 20.81
C MET A 110 -7.17 4.98 20.99
N PRO A 111 -6.06 5.24 20.27
CA PRO A 111 -5.46 6.57 20.24
C PRO A 111 -6.28 7.50 19.35
N VAL A 112 -6.50 8.72 19.84
CA VAL A 112 -7.10 9.82 19.07
C VAL A 112 -6.25 11.08 19.22
N GLY A 113 -6.30 11.98 18.24
CA GLY A 113 -5.58 13.26 18.29
C GLY A 113 -6.41 14.37 18.91
N ASP A 114 -5.76 15.52 19.12
CA ASP A 114 -6.29 16.74 19.73
C ASP A 114 -7.56 17.24 19.02
N TYR A 115 -7.75 16.93 17.73
CA TYR A 115 -8.88 17.39 16.91
C TYR A 115 -9.96 16.32 16.71
N CYS A 116 -9.91 15.21 17.44
CA CYS A 116 -10.92 14.17 17.36
C CYS A 116 -12.01 14.35 18.41
N GLU A 117 -13.25 14.58 17.96
CA GLU A 117 -14.39 14.58 18.87
C GLU A 117 -14.66 13.16 19.42
N VAL A 118 -14.72 13.04 20.75
CA VAL A 118 -15.04 11.79 21.43
C VAL A 118 -16.32 11.97 22.25
N THR A 119 -17.22 11.00 22.18
CA THR A 119 -18.47 10.96 22.95
C THR A 119 -18.56 9.67 23.74
N ALA A 120 -19.14 9.74 24.94
CA ALA A 120 -19.25 8.60 25.84
C ALA A 120 -20.52 8.73 26.69
N LYS A 121 -21.68 8.90 26.04
CA LYS A 121 -22.95 9.14 26.74
C LYS A 121 -23.22 8.07 27.78
N GLY A 122 -23.43 8.49 29.03
CA GLY A 122 -23.73 7.58 30.16
C GLY A 122 -22.53 6.83 30.73
N LEU A 123 -21.32 7.06 30.20
CA LEU A 123 -20.08 6.50 30.73
C LEU A 123 -19.34 7.58 31.54
N THR A 124 -18.71 7.15 32.63
CA THR A 124 -17.69 7.94 33.32
C THR A 124 -16.33 7.40 32.90
N ILE A 125 -15.45 8.28 32.45
CA ILE A 125 -14.09 7.91 32.03
C ILE A 125 -13.13 8.31 33.15
N ASP A 126 -12.36 7.35 33.63
CA ASP A 126 -11.27 7.66 34.55
C ASP A 126 -10.09 8.18 33.73
N TRP A 127 -9.66 9.41 34.00
CA TRP A 127 -8.55 10.02 33.30
C TRP A 127 -7.32 10.02 34.20
N LEU A 128 -6.32 9.25 33.79
CA LEU A 128 -5.08 9.11 34.53
C LEU A 128 -4.20 10.33 34.27
N ASP A 129 -4.01 11.15 35.30
CA ASP A 129 -3.14 12.33 35.23
C ASP A 129 -1.68 11.96 35.49
N GLY A 130 -0.75 12.69 34.85
CA GLY A 130 0.69 12.49 35.05
C GLY A 130 1.29 11.22 34.45
N VAL A 131 0.60 10.55 33.51
CA VAL A 131 1.16 9.42 32.77
C VAL A 131 2.29 9.91 31.86
N SER A 132 3.49 9.35 32.04
CA SER A 132 4.64 9.71 31.20
C SER A 132 4.64 8.92 29.88
N GLY A 133 5.29 9.47 28.84
CA GLY A 133 5.48 8.75 27.58
C GLY A 133 6.21 7.42 27.76
N GLN A 134 7.24 7.37 28.61
CA GLN A 134 7.97 6.13 28.92
C GLN A 134 7.06 5.08 29.57
N GLN A 135 6.20 5.50 30.51
CA GLN A 135 5.25 4.61 31.14
C GLN A 135 4.25 4.05 30.13
N SER A 136 3.69 4.91 29.27
CA SER A 136 2.73 4.46 28.26
C SER A 136 3.38 3.49 27.27
N ILE A 137 4.57 3.81 26.76
CA ILE A 137 5.31 2.93 25.84
C ILE A 137 5.55 1.55 26.45
N GLN A 138 6.05 1.49 27.69
CA GLN A 138 6.30 0.21 28.36
C GLN A 138 5.00 -0.58 28.55
N TRP A 139 3.94 0.07 29.01
CA TRP A 139 2.66 -0.60 29.24
C TRP A 139 2.02 -1.10 27.93
N LEU A 140 2.08 -0.31 26.86
CA LEU A 140 1.60 -0.71 25.54
C LEU A 140 2.40 -1.88 24.97
N LYS A 141 3.72 -1.89 25.13
CA LYS A 141 4.56 -3.04 24.78
C LYS A 141 4.07 -4.31 25.48
N ASP A 142 3.83 -4.23 26.79
CA ASP A 142 3.36 -5.36 27.57
C ASP A 142 1.98 -5.84 27.09
N GLN A 143 1.09 -4.93 26.67
CA GLN A 143 -0.21 -5.31 26.08
C GLN A 143 -0.04 -6.03 24.73
N VAL A 144 0.82 -5.51 23.84
CA VAL A 144 1.10 -6.13 22.54
C VAL A 144 1.67 -7.55 22.71
N VAL A 145 2.55 -7.75 23.69
CA VAL A 145 3.14 -9.07 23.99
C VAL A 145 2.13 -10.02 24.63
N ALA A 146 1.24 -9.52 25.49
CA ALA A 146 0.22 -10.33 26.15
C ALA A 146 -0.96 -10.70 25.23
N GLU A 147 -1.09 -10.05 24.07
CA GLU A 147 -2.16 -10.26 23.12
C GLU A 147 -2.03 -11.62 22.43
N GLN A 148 -2.92 -12.56 22.78
CA GLN A 148 -2.93 -13.92 22.22
C GLN A 148 -3.84 -14.07 20.99
N ASP A 149 -4.80 -13.17 20.81
CA ASP A 149 -5.74 -13.17 19.69
C ASP A 149 -5.23 -12.24 18.60
N LYS A 150 -5.39 -12.62 17.32
CA LYS A 150 -5.01 -11.80 16.15
C LYS A 150 -5.82 -10.50 15.98
N ASN A 151 -6.65 -10.13 16.95
CA ASN A 151 -7.48 -8.94 16.89
C ASN A 151 -6.74 -7.77 17.53
N GLU A 152 -5.87 -7.13 16.74
CA GLU A 152 -5.05 -5.98 17.16
C GLU A 152 -5.84 -5.05 18.08
N THR A 153 -5.48 -5.06 19.37
CA THR A 153 -6.12 -4.18 20.35
C THR A 153 -5.83 -2.71 20.08
N GLY A 154 -4.89 -2.38 19.20
CA GLY A 154 -4.47 -1.02 18.85
C GLY A 154 -3.17 -0.57 19.53
N GLY A 155 -2.51 -1.48 20.28
CA GLY A 155 -1.28 -1.17 21.00
C GLY A 155 -0.11 -0.74 20.11
N LEU A 156 0.13 -1.45 19.00
CA LEU A 156 1.19 -1.10 18.04
C LEU A 156 0.93 0.24 17.37
N TYR A 157 -0.33 0.54 17.02
CA TYR A 157 -0.68 1.84 16.46
C TYR A 157 -0.48 2.96 17.48
N ALA A 158 -0.92 2.78 18.73
CA ALA A 158 -0.68 3.77 19.77
C ALA A 158 0.82 4.01 19.99
N LEU A 159 1.64 2.95 20.00
CA LEU A 159 3.10 3.05 20.09
C LEU A 159 3.70 3.87 18.95
N SER A 160 3.26 3.65 17.70
CA SER A 160 3.84 4.33 16.54
C SER A 160 3.67 5.85 16.59
N LEU A 161 2.66 6.35 17.30
CA LEU A 161 2.33 7.77 17.43
C LEU A 161 3.08 8.48 18.57
N HIS A 162 3.76 7.76 19.47
CA HIS A 162 4.44 8.36 20.61
C HIS A 162 5.65 9.21 20.21
N GLN A 163 5.83 10.33 20.92
CA GLN A 163 7.03 11.16 20.78
C GLN A 163 8.29 10.44 21.25
N GLY A 164 9.39 10.68 20.53
CA GLY A 164 10.73 10.30 20.95
C GLY A 164 11.15 8.89 20.51
N LYS A 165 12.46 8.67 20.56
CA LYS A 165 13.11 7.47 20.01
C LYS A 165 12.73 6.18 20.72
N GLN A 166 12.30 6.25 21.98
CA GLN A 166 11.95 5.07 22.76
C GLN A 166 10.81 4.26 22.10
N ALA A 167 9.86 4.93 21.45
CA ALA A 167 8.80 4.26 20.72
C ALA A 167 9.34 3.48 19.51
N ALA A 168 10.27 4.08 18.74
CA ALA A 168 10.93 3.40 17.64
C ALA A 168 11.80 2.22 18.12
N ILE A 169 12.55 2.39 19.22
CA ILE A 169 13.32 1.30 19.86
C ILE A 169 12.40 0.15 20.24
N THR A 170 11.26 0.45 20.87
CA THR A 170 10.30 -0.58 21.27
C THR A 170 9.67 -1.30 20.08
N LEU A 171 9.34 -0.60 18.99
CA LEU A 171 8.87 -1.25 17.76
C LEU A 171 9.96 -2.11 17.12
N PHE A 172 11.22 -1.66 17.15
CA PHE A 172 12.37 -2.44 16.68
C PHE A 172 12.53 -3.74 17.49
N GLU A 173 12.49 -3.68 18.82
CA GLU A 173 12.54 -4.86 19.69
C GLU A 173 11.39 -5.85 19.41
N LEU A 174 10.18 -5.34 19.13
CA LEU A 174 9.02 -6.16 18.76
C LEU A 174 9.18 -6.80 17.37
N ALA A 175 9.82 -6.11 16.43
CA ALA A 175 10.15 -6.67 15.12
C ALA A 175 11.21 -7.78 15.22
N GLU A 176 12.23 -7.61 16.06
CA GLU A 176 13.30 -8.61 16.27
C GLU A 176 12.82 -9.87 17.00
N ALA A 177 11.76 -9.77 17.81
CA ALA A 177 11.23 -10.88 18.59
C ALA A 177 10.75 -12.08 17.73
N ASN A 178 10.58 -11.89 16.42
CA ASN A 178 10.15 -12.90 15.45
C ASN A 178 8.86 -13.64 15.85
N ALA A 179 7.89 -12.89 16.36
CA ALA A 179 6.61 -13.37 16.88
C ALA A 179 5.51 -13.44 15.80
N GLY A 180 5.87 -13.75 14.55
CA GLY A 180 4.94 -13.81 13.41
C GLY A 180 4.33 -12.45 13.07
N ASP A 181 3.00 -12.40 12.93
CA ASP A 181 2.23 -11.23 12.49
C ASP A 181 2.59 -9.95 13.28
N THR A 182 2.78 -10.04 14.61
CA THR A 182 3.15 -8.91 15.46
C THR A 182 4.47 -8.27 15.05
N SER A 183 5.47 -9.09 14.71
CA SER A 183 6.78 -8.59 14.28
C SER A 183 6.69 -7.91 12.91
N GLU A 184 5.94 -8.47 11.97
CA GLU A 184 5.70 -7.82 10.67
C GLU A 184 4.96 -6.48 10.80
N GLN A 185 3.97 -6.40 11.69
CA GLN A 185 3.27 -5.15 11.96
C GLN A 185 4.16 -4.13 12.64
N ALA A 186 5.06 -4.55 13.54
CA ALA A 186 6.03 -3.65 14.13
C ALA A 186 6.97 -3.04 13.07
N VAL A 187 7.40 -3.83 12.06
CA VAL A 187 8.13 -3.31 10.88
C VAL A 187 7.30 -2.29 10.10
N PHE A 188 6.02 -2.59 9.85
CA PHE A 188 5.12 -1.63 9.20
C PHE A 188 5.03 -0.31 9.97
N TRP A 189 4.82 -0.37 11.29
CA TRP A 189 4.69 0.83 12.12
C TRP A 189 6.00 1.59 12.26
N LEU A 190 7.17 0.96 12.16
CA LEU A 190 8.44 1.65 11.96
C LEU A 190 8.46 2.42 10.63
N GLY A 191 7.92 1.85 9.56
CA GLY A 191 7.74 2.54 8.26
C GLY A 191 6.88 3.80 8.36
N GLN A 192 5.82 3.77 9.16
CA GLN A 192 4.96 4.92 9.39
C GLN A 192 5.62 6.04 10.23
N ARG A 193 6.71 5.73 10.95
CA ARG A 193 7.46 6.72 11.73
C ARG A 193 8.45 7.48 10.85
N GLN A 194 8.04 8.67 10.43
CA GLN A 194 8.81 9.50 9.49
C GLN A 194 10.13 10.05 10.08
N GLN A 195 10.12 10.48 11.35
CA GLN A 195 11.25 11.20 11.94
C GLN A 195 12.41 10.28 12.36
N ASP A 196 12.10 9.08 12.87
CA ASP A 196 13.09 8.21 13.50
C ASP A 196 12.95 6.73 13.15
N GLY A 197 11.97 6.33 12.34
CA GLY A 197 11.75 4.93 11.96
C GLY A 197 12.80 4.40 10.96
N PHE A 198 13.26 5.23 10.03
CA PHE A 198 14.18 4.82 8.96
C PHE A 198 15.48 4.20 9.49
N ALA A 199 16.08 4.77 10.54
CA ALA A 199 17.32 4.24 11.11
C ALA A 199 17.16 2.80 11.59
N TYR A 200 16.02 2.46 12.20
CA TYR A 200 15.71 1.12 12.68
C TYR A 200 15.33 0.17 11.55
N LEU A 201 14.63 0.64 10.51
CA LEU A 201 14.40 -0.16 9.30
C LEU A 201 15.71 -0.57 8.63
N LYS A 202 16.66 0.37 8.54
CA LYS A 202 18.01 0.09 8.01
C LYS A 202 18.73 -0.96 8.85
N SER A 203 18.69 -0.86 10.18
CA SER A 203 19.26 -1.87 11.07
C SER A 203 18.58 -3.23 10.89
N LEU A 204 17.24 -3.30 10.86
CA LEU A 204 16.53 -4.56 10.62
C LEU A 204 16.94 -5.23 9.31
N TYR A 205 17.10 -4.46 8.22
CA TYR A 205 17.55 -5.00 6.95
C TYR A 205 18.99 -5.57 7.01
N GLN A 206 19.87 -4.92 7.77
CA GLN A 206 21.27 -5.31 7.92
C GLN A 206 21.46 -6.52 8.85
N ASP A 207 20.70 -6.58 9.93
CA ASP A 207 20.93 -7.50 11.04
C ASP A 207 20.05 -8.75 10.96
N MET A 208 18.84 -8.64 10.39
CA MET A 208 17.94 -9.79 10.27
C MET A 208 18.43 -10.77 9.19
N PRO A 209 18.30 -12.10 9.44
CA PRO A 209 18.55 -13.10 8.41
C PRO A 209 17.54 -12.96 7.26
N VAL A 210 17.88 -13.55 6.11
CA VAL A 210 16.93 -13.70 4.98
C VAL A 210 15.65 -14.37 5.47
N GLY A 211 14.51 -13.71 5.25
CA GLY A 211 13.21 -14.17 5.72
C GLY A 211 12.15 -13.07 5.69
N GLU A 212 10.95 -13.37 6.19
CA GLU A 212 9.79 -12.49 6.08
C GLU A 212 10.00 -11.11 6.73
N ILE A 213 10.60 -11.04 7.92
CA ILE A 213 10.83 -9.76 8.60
C ILE A 213 11.75 -8.85 7.77
N ARG A 214 12.84 -9.41 7.23
CA ARG A 214 13.77 -8.68 6.36
C ARG A 214 13.10 -8.23 5.06
N ARG A 215 12.25 -9.08 4.46
CA ARG A 215 11.45 -8.72 3.27
C ARG A 215 10.44 -7.62 3.57
N LYS A 216 9.78 -7.66 4.74
CA LYS A 216 8.81 -6.65 5.17
C LYS A 216 9.41 -5.25 5.26
N VAL A 217 10.73 -5.14 5.49
CA VAL A 217 11.44 -3.86 5.44
C VAL A 217 11.27 -3.17 4.08
N ASN A 218 11.19 -3.90 2.96
CA ASN A 218 10.99 -3.31 1.64
C ASN A 218 9.68 -2.51 1.57
N PHE A 219 8.59 -3.08 2.10
CA PHE A 219 7.31 -2.40 2.20
C PHE A 219 7.38 -1.20 3.14
N ALA A 220 7.98 -1.35 4.31
CA ALA A 220 8.09 -0.26 5.27
C ALA A 220 8.92 0.92 4.72
N LEU A 221 9.98 0.64 3.94
CA LEU A 221 10.77 1.66 3.26
C LEU A 221 9.98 2.39 2.18
N SER A 222 9.13 1.70 1.40
CA SER A 222 8.33 2.36 0.35
C SER A 222 7.27 3.31 0.90
N GLN A 223 6.84 3.10 2.15
CA GLN A 223 5.89 3.97 2.84
C GLN A 223 6.58 5.05 3.70
N ASN A 224 7.89 4.99 3.88
CA ASN A 224 8.62 5.89 4.76
C ASN A 224 9.07 7.16 4.00
N GLN A 225 8.74 8.33 4.54
CA GLN A 225 9.01 9.62 3.89
C GLN A 225 10.43 10.16 4.13
N HIS A 226 11.31 9.42 4.79
CA HIS A 226 12.70 9.80 4.95
C HIS A 226 13.42 9.82 3.58
N GLU A 227 14.22 10.85 3.32
CA GLU A 227 14.86 11.08 2.00
C GLU A 227 15.77 9.93 1.52
N ASP A 228 16.29 9.14 2.46
CA ASP A 228 17.13 7.98 2.17
C ASP A 228 16.38 6.65 2.09
N ALA A 229 15.07 6.61 2.37
CA ALA A 229 14.29 5.36 2.36
C ALA A 229 14.25 4.74 0.96
N VAL A 230 13.91 5.55 -0.04
CA VAL A 230 13.91 5.15 -1.46
C VAL A 230 15.32 4.77 -1.93
N LYS A 231 16.36 5.52 -1.51
CA LYS A 231 17.76 5.21 -1.88
C LYS A 231 18.18 3.85 -1.34
N LEU A 232 17.83 3.53 -0.09
CA LEU A 232 18.08 2.21 0.47
C LEU A 232 17.31 1.14 -0.29
N LEU A 233 16.03 1.37 -0.60
CA LEU A 233 15.23 0.41 -1.37
C LEU A 233 15.79 0.16 -2.79
N GLN A 234 16.33 1.18 -3.45
CA GLN A 234 17.07 1.06 -4.71
C GLN A 234 18.35 0.22 -4.55
N GLN A 235 19.12 0.44 -3.48
CA GLN A 235 20.31 -0.37 -3.19
C GLN A 235 19.97 -1.84 -2.96
N ILE A 236 18.87 -2.13 -2.27
CA ILE A 236 18.37 -3.49 -2.05
C ILE A 236 18.03 -4.13 -3.40
N ALA A 237 17.24 -3.45 -4.23
CA ALA A 237 16.87 -3.93 -5.55
C ALA A 237 18.10 -4.28 -6.42
N GLN A 238 19.15 -3.47 -6.38
CA GLN A 238 20.35 -3.66 -7.20
C GLN A 238 21.35 -4.69 -6.66
N HIS A 239 21.49 -4.81 -5.33
CA HIS A 239 22.69 -5.41 -4.74
C HIS A 239 22.43 -6.46 -3.65
N ASP A 240 21.19 -6.72 -3.26
CA ASP A 240 20.92 -7.78 -2.30
C ASP A 240 21.40 -9.14 -2.83
N GLN A 241 21.90 -9.96 -1.90
CA GLN A 241 22.38 -11.31 -2.24
C GLN A 241 21.24 -12.32 -2.33
N ASP A 242 20.11 -12.04 -1.68
CA ASP A 242 18.87 -12.80 -1.79
C ASP A 242 17.99 -12.25 -2.92
N GLN A 243 17.74 -13.10 -3.91
CA GLN A 243 16.99 -12.70 -5.10
C GLN A 243 15.53 -12.33 -4.77
N GLU A 244 14.89 -13.00 -3.82
CA GLU A 244 13.52 -12.66 -3.40
C GLU A 244 13.47 -11.27 -2.75
N GLN A 245 14.46 -10.92 -1.92
CA GLN A 245 14.61 -9.56 -1.38
C GLN A 245 14.74 -8.51 -2.50
N GLN A 246 15.52 -8.79 -3.56
CA GLN A 246 15.62 -7.89 -4.71
C GLN A 246 14.25 -7.74 -5.40
N LEU A 247 13.57 -8.85 -5.71
CA LEU A 247 12.27 -8.84 -6.39
C LEU A 247 11.22 -8.04 -5.62
N ASP A 248 11.18 -8.17 -4.30
CA ASP A 248 10.29 -7.39 -3.45
C ASP A 248 10.65 -5.91 -3.40
N ALA A 249 11.94 -5.56 -3.37
CA ALA A 249 12.36 -4.17 -3.44
C ALA A 249 11.96 -3.53 -4.78
N ILE A 250 12.12 -4.25 -5.89
CA ILE A 250 11.70 -3.82 -7.24
C ILE A 250 10.18 -3.61 -7.31
N PHE A 251 9.41 -4.50 -6.66
CA PHE A 251 7.97 -4.32 -6.53
C PHE A 251 7.63 -3.04 -5.78
N TRP A 252 8.15 -2.91 -4.56
CA TRP A 252 7.77 -1.83 -3.66
C TRP A 252 8.26 -0.46 -4.14
N LEU A 253 9.33 -0.38 -4.92
CA LEU A 253 9.71 0.85 -5.64
C LEU A 253 8.61 1.34 -6.58
N SER A 254 7.95 0.43 -7.31
CA SER A 254 6.84 0.80 -8.22
C SER A 254 5.57 1.24 -7.50
N GLN A 255 5.48 0.96 -6.19
CA GLN A 255 4.33 1.32 -5.34
C GLN A 255 4.66 2.54 -4.45
N ALA A 256 5.90 3.02 -4.47
CA ALA A 256 6.31 4.20 -3.73
C ALA A 256 5.89 5.46 -4.50
N ASP A 257 5.42 6.47 -3.76
CA ASP A 257 5.01 7.74 -4.34
C ASP A 257 6.21 8.59 -4.77
N ASP A 258 6.06 9.31 -5.88
CA ASP A 258 6.98 10.36 -6.36
C ASP A 258 8.47 9.98 -6.44
N VAL A 259 8.78 8.72 -6.76
CA VAL A 259 10.17 8.28 -7.00
C VAL A 259 10.70 8.87 -8.31
N ALA A 260 11.56 9.87 -8.20
CA ALA A 260 12.23 10.49 -9.32
C ALA A 260 13.06 9.48 -10.14
N ASP A 261 13.02 9.62 -11.47
CA ASP A 261 13.78 8.82 -12.42
C ASP A 261 13.61 7.28 -12.29
N LEU A 262 12.53 6.82 -11.65
CA LEU A 262 12.27 5.39 -11.45
C LEU A 262 12.24 4.60 -12.76
N PRO A 263 11.61 5.07 -13.85
CA PRO A 263 11.63 4.34 -15.11
C PRO A 263 13.05 4.14 -15.68
N ALA A 264 13.91 5.15 -15.58
CA ALA A 264 15.29 5.07 -16.01
C ALA A 264 16.12 4.10 -15.13
N PHE A 265 15.93 4.14 -13.81
CA PHE A 265 16.53 3.20 -12.87
C PHE A 265 16.15 1.75 -13.18
N LEU A 266 14.85 1.48 -13.40
CA LEU A 266 14.37 0.15 -13.76
C LEU A 266 14.94 -0.30 -15.11
N LEU A 267 15.01 0.60 -16.10
CA LEU A 267 15.62 0.27 -17.39
C LEU A 267 17.11 -0.11 -17.27
N ASP A 268 17.88 0.60 -16.46
CA ASP A 268 19.28 0.26 -16.20
C ASP A 268 19.42 -1.15 -15.59
N MET A 269 18.61 -1.46 -14.59
CA MET A 269 18.58 -2.77 -13.94
C MET A 269 18.16 -3.90 -14.90
N LEU A 270 17.18 -3.65 -15.78
CA LEU A 270 16.78 -4.58 -16.84
C LEU A 270 17.95 -4.91 -17.78
N ASN A 271 18.74 -3.90 -18.15
CA ASN A 271 19.84 -4.04 -19.11
C ASN A 271 21.12 -4.66 -18.52
N THR A 272 21.32 -4.52 -17.22
CA THR A 272 22.53 -4.96 -16.50
C THR A 272 22.37 -6.30 -15.79
N SER A 273 21.15 -6.72 -15.47
CA SER A 273 20.88 -8.00 -14.81
C SER A 273 20.98 -9.18 -15.79
N ASP A 274 21.55 -10.30 -15.34
CA ASP A 274 21.49 -11.59 -16.05
C ASP A 274 20.31 -12.48 -15.58
N SER A 275 19.61 -12.07 -14.51
CA SER A 275 18.51 -12.86 -13.93
C SER A 275 17.19 -12.61 -14.67
N ALA A 276 16.63 -13.67 -15.27
CA ALA A 276 15.33 -13.62 -15.95
C ALA A 276 14.20 -13.12 -15.03
N ASN A 277 14.16 -13.58 -13.77
CA ASN A 277 13.12 -13.13 -12.82
C ASN A 277 13.26 -11.64 -12.49
N ILE A 278 14.48 -11.12 -12.36
CA ILE A 278 14.71 -9.69 -12.12
C ILE A 278 14.23 -8.90 -13.34
N LYS A 279 14.59 -9.33 -14.56
CA LYS A 279 14.13 -8.69 -15.79
C LYS A 279 12.60 -8.68 -15.87
N GLU A 280 11.95 -9.81 -15.64
CA GLU A 280 10.50 -9.92 -15.64
C GLU A 280 9.85 -8.99 -14.60
N LYS A 281 10.35 -9.00 -13.36
CA LYS A 281 9.85 -8.14 -12.28
C LYS A 281 10.03 -6.67 -12.59
N THR A 282 11.14 -6.31 -13.24
CA THR A 282 11.42 -4.94 -13.67
C THR A 282 10.44 -4.47 -14.73
N ILE A 283 10.15 -5.30 -15.74
CA ILE A 283 9.14 -4.99 -16.77
C ILE A 283 7.76 -4.88 -16.16
N PHE A 284 7.41 -5.78 -15.24
CA PHE A 284 6.17 -5.71 -14.48
C PHE A 284 6.08 -4.41 -13.69
N SER A 285 7.11 -4.06 -12.92
CA SER A 285 7.16 -2.82 -12.13
C SER A 285 7.07 -1.57 -13.01
N LEU A 286 7.77 -1.54 -14.16
CA LEU A 286 7.62 -0.46 -15.15
C LEU A 286 6.16 -0.31 -15.59
N SER A 287 5.46 -1.42 -15.78
CA SER A 287 4.05 -1.39 -16.18
C SER A 287 3.15 -0.80 -15.10
N GLN A 288 3.45 -1.00 -13.81
CA GLN A 288 2.65 -0.45 -12.71
C GLN A 288 2.79 1.08 -12.58
N ILE A 289 3.80 1.68 -13.21
CA ILE A 289 4.03 3.13 -13.17
C ILE A 289 3.10 3.82 -14.18
N ASN A 290 2.11 4.55 -13.68
CA ASN A 290 1.13 5.24 -14.50
C ASN A 290 1.65 6.61 -15.01
N ASN A 291 2.67 6.59 -15.88
CA ASN A 291 3.16 7.79 -16.56
C ASN A 291 3.54 7.54 -18.03
N ASP A 292 3.67 8.62 -18.81
CA ASP A 292 3.98 8.52 -20.24
C ASP A 292 5.37 7.97 -20.52
N GLU A 293 6.35 8.25 -19.65
CA GLU A 293 7.73 7.78 -19.80
C GLU A 293 7.81 6.25 -19.71
N ALA A 294 7.23 5.63 -18.67
CA ALA A 294 7.21 4.20 -18.49
C ALA A 294 6.50 3.48 -19.65
N ASN A 295 5.39 4.05 -20.14
CA ASN A 295 4.68 3.53 -21.31
C ASN A 295 5.54 3.62 -22.59
N GLN A 296 6.26 4.72 -22.80
CA GLN A 296 7.18 4.85 -23.93
C GLN A 296 8.34 3.85 -23.84
N LEU A 297 8.88 3.64 -22.65
CA LEU A 297 9.92 2.63 -22.42
C LEU A 297 9.42 1.22 -22.73
N LEU A 298 8.21 0.84 -22.28
CA LEU A 298 7.62 -0.46 -22.62
C LEU A 298 7.49 -0.65 -24.14
N VAL A 299 7.07 0.37 -24.89
CA VAL A 299 7.05 0.30 -26.36
C VAL A 299 8.44 0.14 -26.95
N GLN A 300 9.42 0.88 -26.44
CA GLN A 300 10.80 0.78 -26.90
C GLN A 300 11.35 -0.62 -26.63
N LEU A 301 11.06 -1.21 -25.47
CA LEU A 301 11.44 -2.57 -25.14
C LEU A 301 10.86 -3.57 -26.13
N VAL A 302 9.56 -3.48 -26.45
CA VAL A 302 8.93 -4.34 -27.47
C VAL A 302 9.60 -4.21 -28.84
N LYS A 303 10.04 -3.01 -29.21
CA LYS A 303 10.54 -2.73 -30.55
C LYS A 303 12.02 -3.07 -30.73
N ASP A 304 12.85 -2.70 -29.75
CA ASP A 304 14.30 -2.56 -29.94
C ASP A 304 15.13 -3.41 -28.96
N HIS A 305 14.53 -4.07 -27.96
CA HIS A 305 15.31 -4.87 -27.00
C HIS A 305 15.95 -6.09 -27.68
N LYS A 306 17.20 -6.41 -27.32
CA LYS A 306 17.98 -7.51 -27.94
C LYS A 306 17.40 -8.90 -27.65
N GLU A 307 16.88 -9.13 -26.46
CA GLU A 307 16.31 -10.41 -26.01
C GLU A 307 14.82 -10.52 -26.34
N ALA A 308 14.44 -11.61 -27.02
CA ALA A 308 13.05 -11.87 -27.42
C ALA A 308 12.10 -12.02 -26.23
N GLU A 309 12.55 -12.65 -25.15
CA GLU A 309 11.75 -12.83 -23.93
C GLU A 309 11.37 -11.49 -23.30
N VAL A 310 12.30 -10.53 -23.26
CA VAL A 310 12.01 -9.16 -22.78
C VAL A 310 10.99 -8.46 -23.69
N ARG A 311 11.11 -8.60 -25.02
CA ARG A 311 10.12 -8.05 -25.96
C ARG A 311 8.74 -8.65 -25.73
N GLU A 312 8.68 -9.96 -25.50
CA GLU A 312 7.45 -10.70 -25.22
C GLU A 312 6.77 -10.22 -23.93
N LYS A 313 7.52 -10.16 -22.81
CA LYS A 313 7.01 -9.71 -21.51
C LYS A 313 6.59 -8.23 -21.55
N ALA A 314 7.37 -7.38 -22.22
CA ALA A 314 7.02 -5.97 -22.38
C ALA A 314 5.70 -5.79 -23.17
N LEU A 315 5.49 -6.59 -24.22
CA LEU A 315 4.25 -6.55 -24.99
C LEU A 315 3.05 -7.03 -24.16
N PHE A 316 3.24 -8.09 -23.38
CA PHE A 316 2.22 -8.61 -22.47
C PHE A 316 1.78 -7.56 -21.45
N TRP A 317 2.73 -6.94 -20.73
CA TRP A 317 2.41 -5.95 -19.71
C TRP A 317 1.90 -4.63 -20.30
N LEU A 318 2.39 -4.22 -21.47
CA LEU A 318 1.83 -3.08 -22.20
C LEU A 318 0.36 -3.33 -22.57
N ALA A 319 -0.04 -4.57 -22.89
CA ALA A 319 -1.43 -4.90 -23.19
C ALA A 319 -2.37 -4.74 -21.99
N GLN A 320 -1.89 -4.98 -20.78
CA GLN A 320 -2.68 -4.81 -19.55
C GLN A 320 -2.95 -3.33 -19.24
N ASN A 321 -1.97 -2.46 -19.51
CA ASN A 321 -2.02 -1.06 -19.04
C ASN A 321 -2.33 -0.06 -20.15
N ASN A 322 -1.96 -0.36 -21.40
CA ASN A 322 -2.24 0.48 -22.56
C ASN A 322 -2.60 -0.37 -23.81
N PRO A 323 -3.84 -0.93 -23.87
CA PRO A 323 -4.26 -1.85 -24.94
C PRO A 323 -4.11 -1.28 -26.36
N GLN A 324 -4.33 0.04 -26.54
CA GLN A 324 -4.22 0.68 -27.85
C GLN A 324 -2.77 0.78 -28.33
N GLN A 325 -1.85 1.09 -27.42
CA GLN A 325 -0.43 1.12 -27.74
C GLN A 325 0.12 -0.29 -27.94
N ALA A 326 -0.33 -1.27 -27.15
CA ALA A 326 -0.02 -2.68 -27.31
C ALA A 326 -0.48 -3.23 -28.66
N LYS A 327 -1.71 -2.90 -29.10
CA LYS A 327 -2.23 -3.23 -30.44
C LYS A 327 -1.30 -2.73 -31.53
N LYS A 328 -0.87 -1.46 -31.47
CA LYS A 328 0.04 -0.88 -32.45
C LYS A 328 1.39 -1.61 -32.44
N ALA A 329 1.93 -1.90 -31.26
CA ALA A 329 3.19 -2.62 -31.09
C ALA A 329 3.11 -4.05 -31.65
N ALA A 330 2.05 -4.80 -31.32
CA ALA A 330 1.78 -6.15 -31.81
C ALA A 330 1.67 -6.20 -33.34
N LEU A 331 0.93 -5.27 -33.95
CA LEU A 331 0.81 -5.19 -35.42
C LEU A 331 2.15 -4.87 -36.09
N ASN A 332 2.98 -4.02 -35.47
CA ASN A 332 4.30 -3.71 -35.99
C ASN A 332 5.26 -4.91 -35.85
N LEU A 333 5.20 -5.64 -34.73
CA LEU A 333 5.97 -6.87 -34.52
C LEU A 333 5.64 -7.93 -35.57
N LEU A 334 4.35 -8.14 -35.84
CA LEU A 334 3.88 -9.06 -36.87
C LEU A 334 4.37 -8.66 -38.27
N LYS A 335 4.37 -7.37 -38.59
CA LYS A 335 4.89 -6.85 -39.88
C LYS A 335 6.40 -7.00 -40.00
N ALA A 336 7.14 -6.83 -38.91
CA ALA A 336 8.60 -6.95 -38.89
C ALA A 336 9.08 -8.41 -39.01
N GLY A 337 8.19 -9.39 -38.79
CA GLY A 337 8.53 -10.80 -38.87
C GLY A 337 9.38 -11.28 -37.69
N GLY A 338 8.98 -10.94 -36.46
CA GLY A 338 9.61 -11.45 -35.23
C GLY A 338 9.62 -12.99 -35.14
N THR A 339 10.20 -13.55 -34.08
CA THR A 339 10.19 -15.01 -33.88
C THR A 339 8.77 -15.56 -33.78
N GLU A 340 8.59 -16.86 -34.02
CA GLU A 340 7.27 -17.49 -33.94
C GLU A 340 6.60 -17.26 -32.57
N ALA A 341 7.34 -17.42 -31.48
CA ALA A 341 6.86 -17.16 -30.12
C ALA A 341 6.36 -15.71 -29.95
N GLU A 342 7.12 -14.73 -30.43
CA GLU A 342 6.72 -13.32 -30.36
C GLU A 342 5.49 -13.01 -31.21
N GLN A 343 5.38 -13.63 -32.39
CA GLN A 343 4.21 -13.50 -33.25
C GLN A 343 2.97 -14.15 -32.60
N GLU A 344 3.13 -15.30 -31.94
CA GLU A 344 2.05 -15.93 -31.17
C GLU A 344 1.60 -15.05 -30.00
N ASN A 345 2.53 -14.45 -29.25
CA ASN A 345 2.19 -13.51 -28.19
C ASN A 345 1.50 -12.25 -28.76
N ALA A 346 1.94 -11.73 -29.90
CA ALA A 346 1.26 -10.62 -30.57
C ALA A 346 -0.18 -10.98 -30.99
N VAL A 347 -0.41 -12.20 -31.49
CA VAL A 347 -1.76 -12.71 -31.77
C VAL A 347 -2.60 -12.79 -30.49
N PHE A 348 -2.03 -13.26 -29.39
CA PHE A 348 -2.70 -13.29 -28.08
C PHE A 348 -3.08 -11.88 -27.60
N VAL A 349 -2.15 -10.91 -27.64
CA VAL A 349 -2.43 -9.52 -27.27
C VAL A 349 -3.56 -8.93 -28.11
N LEU A 350 -3.58 -9.20 -29.43
CA LEU A 350 -4.66 -8.75 -30.30
C LEU A 350 -6.00 -9.43 -29.98
N SER A 351 -5.99 -10.67 -29.47
CA SER A 351 -7.21 -11.37 -29.09
C SER A 351 -7.91 -10.75 -27.88
N GLN A 352 -7.14 -10.14 -26.97
CA GLN A 352 -7.63 -9.48 -25.75
C GLN A 352 -8.26 -8.09 -26.00
N LEU A 353 -8.24 -7.59 -27.24
CA LEU A 353 -8.89 -6.32 -27.59
C LEU A 353 -10.43 -6.44 -27.57
N PRO A 354 -11.17 -5.31 -27.49
CA PRO A 354 -12.62 -5.32 -27.64
C PRO A 354 -13.06 -6.11 -28.89
N ALA A 355 -14.13 -6.90 -28.76
CA ALA A 355 -14.49 -7.96 -29.70
C ALA A 355 -14.36 -7.60 -31.19
N LYS A 356 -14.92 -6.45 -31.62
CA LYS A 356 -14.86 -6.01 -33.02
C LYS A 356 -13.44 -5.67 -33.49
N GLU A 357 -12.61 -5.09 -32.62
CA GLU A 357 -11.22 -4.76 -32.93
C GLU A 357 -10.35 -6.01 -32.99
N SER A 358 -10.55 -6.93 -32.03
CA SER A 358 -9.91 -8.24 -31.99
C SER A 358 -10.22 -9.03 -33.27
N ALA A 359 -11.51 -9.20 -33.59
CA ALA A 359 -11.94 -9.92 -34.79
C ALA A 359 -11.35 -9.32 -36.07
N ALA A 360 -11.37 -7.99 -36.22
CA ALA A 360 -10.78 -7.31 -37.37
C ALA A 360 -9.27 -7.59 -37.49
N ALA A 361 -8.52 -7.50 -36.39
CA ALA A 361 -7.09 -7.77 -36.37
C ALA A 361 -6.77 -9.23 -36.71
N LEU A 362 -7.48 -10.18 -36.10
CA LEU A 362 -7.25 -11.61 -36.31
C LEU A 362 -7.63 -12.07 -37.73
N PHE A 363 -8.74 -11.58 -38.29
CA PHE A 363 -9.08 -11.89 -39.69
C PHE A 363 -8.03 -11.36 -40.68
N ASN A 364 -7.42 -10.21 -40.41
CA ASN A 364 -6.32 -9.71 -41.24
C ASN A 364 -5.10 -10.64 -41.20
N ILE A 365 -4.82 -11.28 -40.06
CA ILE A 365 -3.76 -12.28 -39.93
C ILE A 365 -4.09 -13.55 -40.73
N VAL A 366 -5.33 -14.04 -40.64
CA VAL A 366 -5.77 -15.24 -41.38
C VAL A 366 -5.63 -15.03 -42.90
N ARG A 367 -6.10 -13.89 -43.40
CA ARG A 367 -6.06 -13.53 -44.84
C ARG A 367 -4.68 -13.10 -45.33
N GLY A 368 -3.82 -12.62 -44.42
CA GLY A 368 -2.49 -12.12 -44.73
C GLY A 368 -1.47 -13.21 -45.07
N ASN A 369 -0.25 -12.80 -45.40
CA ASN A 369 0.87 -13.70 -45.65
C ASN A 369 1.65 -14.00 -44.36
N PHE A 370 1.05 -14.79 -43.46
CA PHE A 370 1.66 -15.24 -42.21
C PHE A 370 1.89 -16.76 -42.20
N GLY A 371 2.82 -17.22 -41.36
CA GLY A 371 3.09 -18.64 -41.17
C GLY A 371 1.84 -19.44 -40.73
N ILE A 372 1.77 -20.71 -41.11
CA ILE A 372 0.60 -21.56 -40.87
C ILE A 372 0.22 -21.65 -39.38
N ASN A 373 1.21 -21.69 -38.48
CA ASN A 373 0.98 -21.76 -37.04
C ASN A 373 0.35 -20.47 -36.50
N ILE A 374 0.83 -19.31 -36.96
CA ILE A 374 0.28 -17.99 -36.59
C ILE A 374 -1.17 -17.84 -37.08
N LYS A 375 -1.46 -18.28 -38.30
CA LYS A 375 -2.84 -18.32 -38.82
C LYS A 375 -3.74 -19.24 -37.99
N LYS A 376 -3.25 -20.42 -37.59
CA LYS A 376 -3.98 -21.34 -36.72
C LYS A 376 -4.28 -20.72 -35.36
N LYS A 377 -3.33 -20.02 -34.75
CA LYS A 377 -3.55 -19.28 -33.49
C LYS A 377 -4.60 -18.19 -33.65
N ALA A 378 -4.56 -17.43 -34.76
CA ALA A 378 -5.58 -16.42 -35.03
C ALA A 378 -6.98 -17.03 -35.21
N ILE A 379 -7.10 -18.15 -35.93
CA ILE A 379 -8.36 -18.92 -36.07
C ILE A 379 -8.85 -19.41 -34.71
N PHE A 380 -7.96 -19.97 -33.88
CA PHE A 380 -8.29 -20.42 -32.54
C PHE A 380 -8.91 -19.30 -31.70
N TRP A 381 -8.29 -18.11 -31.68
CA TRP A 381 -8.83 -16.98 -30.93
C TRP A 381 -10.13 -16.42 -31.52
N LEU A 382 -10.28 -16.39 -32.85
CA LEU A 382 -11.55 -16.05 -33.49
C LEU A 382 -12.67 -17.02 -33.08
N SER A 383 -12.36 -18.30 -32.89
CA SER A 383 -13.34 -19.30 -32.45
C SER A 383 -13.73 -19.17 -30.97
N GLN A 384 -12.98 -18.41 -30.16
CA GLN A 384 -13.34 -18.08 -28.77
C GLN A 384 -14.20 -16.80 -28.68
N SER A 385 -14.58 -16.21 -29.82
CA SER A 385 -15.39 -14.99 -29.82
C SER A 385 -16.85 -15.29 -29.50
N ASP A 386 -17.44 -14.50 -28.59
CA ASP A 386 -18.88 -14.52 -28.32
C ASP A 386 -19.70 -13.67 -29.33
N ASP A 387 -19.04 -13.05 -30.32
CA ASP A 387 -19.69 -12.24 -31.36
C ASP A 387 -20.18 -13.12 -32.52
N ALA A 388 -21.50 -13.21 -32.67
CA ALA A 388 -22.13 -14.07 -33.69
C ALA A 388 -21.66 -13.75 -35.12
N ASP A 389 -21.50 -12.47 -35.46
CA ASP A 389 -20.99 -12.04 -36.77
C ASP A 389 -19.56 -12.55 -37.03
N THR A 390 -18.72 -12.57 -36.00
CA THR A 390 -17.36 -13.09 -36.06
C THR A 390 -17.36 -14.60 -36.30
N LEU A 391 -18.20 -15.35 -35.59
CA LEU A 391 -18.33 -16.79 -35.78
C LEU A 391 -18.88 -17.16 -37.17
N GLU A 392 -19.89 -16.42 -37.66
CA GLU A 392 -20.44 -16.63 -39.01
C GLU A 392 -19.37 -16.38 -40.09
N LYS A 393 -18.61 -15.28 -39.98
CA LYS A 393 -17.50 -14.99 -40.90
C LYS A 393 -16.39 -16.02 -40.82
N LEU A 394 -16.11 -16.57 -39.64
CA LEU A 394 -15.12 -17.64 -39.49
C LEU A 394 -15.58 -18.92 -40.19
N ALA A 395 -16.85 -19.29 -40.06
CA ALA A 395 -17.42 -20.46 -40.73
C ALA A 395 -17.36 -20.37 -42.26
N GLN A 396 -17.39 -19.16 -42.83
CA GLN A 396 -17.24 -18.97 -44.28
C GLN A 396 -15.78 -19.09 -44.78
N LEU A 397 -14.78 -19.10 -43.89
CA LEU A 397 -13.36 -19.21 -44.23
C LEU A 397 -12.82 -20.64 -44.13
N LEU A 398 -13.54 -21.53 -43.44
CA LEU A 398 -13.23 -22.95 -43.25
C LEU A 398 -14.01 -23.79 -44.26
#